data_AF-A0A2S2CZS6-F1
#
_entry.id   AF-A0A2S2CZS6-F1
#
_cell.length_a   1.000
_cell.length_b   1.000
_cell.length_c   1.000
_cell.angle_alpha   90.00
_cell.angle_beta   90.00
_cell.angle_gamma   90.00
#
_symmetry.space_group_name_H-M   'P 1'
#
loop_
_entity.id
_entity.type
_entity.pdbx_description
1 polymer ?
#
loop_
_entity_poly.entity_id
_entity_poly.type
_entity_poly.pdbx_seq_one_letter_code
_entity_poly.pdbx_strand_id
1 'polypeptide(L)'
;MAKRPTELAYWVDERPPPLPLLLLSLQHFALVTIFLVVAVTIARMAHLDAEAGSRLVSLTMVAGGIATILQCLGRGGVGSGYMVPATTTTILLPPAAVALQQGGLPLLFGMSAFAGLVAMALSRVIHRLRPLFPTEIAGFVVFMIGLTVMILAVRQLLGMGGAQGEYAHYAALGLPVLAIIVGLNVWGGRTLRLYCSLIGVALGYGLGLAEGWISEADLRTLAAADPFEVPVPGGWGLAFDAELMLPFLITGLAMALNSVGAVTAAQKANDAEWKRPDMANIGRGIFADGLSNLLAALLGGVGQAATSGAVGLSAATGATSRYIGFGVGALLIALSFSPKVATALLIMPPPVIGAALMTSGCFLVMNGVQVISSRMLDSRKIFVLGIALAFGLARLVDPQFFNLLPRWMQPWVGSPLTVAVVLVVALNGVLRIGTAKRSRVRLDLSQLAPERLSEVLTEQGQIWAAEPETIYRVRFALQEVFELLIQHDMVLEEAGGSRYVDLQTRFDEFTFTVTVAYAGIPLTVTTARPTEDEILESEDGARRLASFLIGRVANQVRTGLRNGRCELTLAFTA
;
A
#
# COMPACT_ATOMS: atom_id res chain seq x y z
N MET A 1 17.27 -1.62 -13.92
CA MET A 1 17.78 -2.13 -12.63
C MET A 1 17.73 -0.98 -11.64
N ALA A 2 17.31 -1.22 -10.40
CA ALA A 2 17.23 -0.17 -9.38
C ALA A 2 18.63 0.41 -9.10
N LYS A 3 18.74 1.73 -8.94
CA LYS A 3 20.01 2.40 -8.65
C LYS A 3 20.13 2.64 -7.15
N ARG A 4 21.24 2.20 -6.55
CA ARG A 4 21.50 2.36 -5.12
C ARG A 4 21.45 3.83 -4.69
N PRO A 5 20.62 4.20 -3.70
CA PRO A 5 20.71 5.48 -3.02
C PRO A 5 22.00 5.60 -2.19
N THR A 6 22.63 6.78 -2.23
CA THR A 6 23.91 7.05 -1.55
C THR A 6 23.80 7.09 -0.02
N GLU A 7 22.60 7.35 0.51
CA GLU A 7 22.35 7.50 1.95
C GLU A 7 22.17 6.15 2.69
N LEU A 8 22.11 5.03 1.96
CA LEU A 8 21.89 3.71 2.56
C LEU A 8 23.19 3.08 3.06
N ALA A 9 23.22 2.80 4.37
CA ALA A 9 24.27 2.05 5.05
C ALA A 9 24.30 0.58 4.60
N TYR A 10 23.14 -0.05 4.42
CA TYR A 10 23.02 -1.41 3.88
C TYR A 10 21.91 -1.48 2.85
N TRP A 11 22.27 -1.74 1.58
CA TRP A 11 21.32 -1.86 0.48
C TRP A 11 20.71 -3.27 0.38
N VAL A 12 19.69 -3.46 -0.47
CA VAL A 12 18.80 -4.64 -0.52
C VAL A 12 19.56 -5.96 -0.48
N ASP A 13 20.61 -6.08 -1.30
CA ASP A 13 21.34 -7.34 -1.49
C ASP A 13 22.63 -7.43 -0.66
N GLU A 14 22.97 -6.38 0.09
CA GLU A 14 24.15 -6.34 0.94
C GLU A 14 23.90 -7.12 2.24
N ARG A 15 24.91 -7.86 2.71
CA ARG A 15 24.86 -8.60 3.96
C ARG A 15 25.49 -7.74 5.07
N PRO A 16 24.71 -7.25 6.05
CA PRO A 16 25.29 -6.59 7.20
C PRO A 16 26.16 -7.58 7.99
N PRO A 17 27.21 -7.12 8.69
CA PRO A 17 27.97 -7.95 9.60
C PRO A 17 27.06 -8.55 10.69
N PRO A 18 27.45 -9.66 11.34
CA PRO A 18 26.56 -10.42 12.24
C PRO A 18 25.95 -9.60 13.38
N LEU A 19 26.72 -8.71 14.02
CA LEU A 19 26.24 -7.89 15.13
C LEU A 19 25.24 -6.80 14.67
N PRO A 20 25.55 -5.95 13.66
CA PRO A 20 24.56 -5.06 13.05
C PRO A 20 23.31 -5.78 12.57
N LEU A 21 23.47 -6.95 11.92
CA LEU A 21 22.35 -7.75 11.45
C LEU A 21 21.44 -8.16 12.61
N LEU A 22 22.01 -8.66 13.72
CA LEU A 22 21.26 -9.06 14.90
C LEU A 22 20.53 -7.87 15.52
N LEU A 23 21.20 -6.73 15.71
CA LEU A 23 20.63 -5.54 16.33
C LEU A 23 19.49 -4.94 15.48
N LEU A 24 19.69 -4.85 14.16
CA LEU A 24 18.67 -4.39 13.22
C LEU A 24 17.49 -5.37 13.15
N SER A 25 17.76 -6.67 13.21
CA SER A 25 16.71 -7.69 13.24
C SER A 25 15.89 -7.58 14.53
N LEU A 26 16.55 -7.39 15.67
CA LEU A 26 15.88 -7.21 16.97
C LEU A 26 15.01 -5.95 16.99
N GLN A 27 15.48 -4.87 16.37
CA GLN A 27 14.72 -3.64 16.22
C GLN A 27 13.43 -3.85 15.40
N HIS A 28 13.52 -4.48 14.23
CA HIS A 28 12.34 -4.76 13.42
C HIS A 28 11.42 -5.79 14.08
N PHE A 29 12.00 -6.78 14.75
CA PHE A 29 11.26 -7.73 15.57
C PHE A 29 10.43 -7.03 16.64
N ALA A 30 10.99 -6.03 17.34
CA ALA A 30 10.26 -5.25 18.34
C ALA A 30 9.03 -4.54 17.75
N LEU A 31 9.14 -3.99 16.54
CA LEU A 31 8.02 -3.39 15.82
C LEU A 31 6.96 -4.43 15.42
N VAL A 32 7.37 -5.59 14.92
CA VAL A 32 6.44 -6.65 14.47
C VAL A 32 5.69 -7.28 15.64
N THR A 33 6.36 -7.42 16.78
CA THR A 33 5.81 -8.04 18.01
C THR A 33 4.59 -7.29 18.53
N ILE A 34 4.51 -5.97 18.34
CA ILE A 34 3.34 -5.15 18.73
C ILE A 34 2.06 -5.68 18.10
N PHE A 35 2.14 -6.15 16.85
CA PHE A 35 0.98 -6.66 16.12
C PHE A 35 0.59 -8.08 16.53
N LEU A 36 1.43 -8.84 17.24
CA LEU A 36 1.04 -10.16 17.81
C LEU A 36 -0.12 -10.05 18.78
N VAL A 37 -0.34 -8.86 19.34
CA VAL A 37 -1.52 -8.54 20.14
C VAL A 37 -2.84 -8.76 19.39
N VAL A 38 -2.85 -8.70 18.06
CA VAL A 38 -4.01 -9.07 17.25
C VAL A 38 -4.36 -10.55 17.45
N ALA A 39 -3.37 -11.43 17.56
CA ALA A 39 -3.61 -12.85 17.86
C ALA A 39 -4.13 -13.05 19.28
N VAL A 40 -3.61 -12.29 20.25
CA VAL A 40 -4.15 -12.26 21.62
C VAL A 40 -5.61 -11.80 21.61
N THR A 41 -5.95 -10.79 20.82
CA THR A 41 -7.32 -10.29 20.68
C THR A 41 -8.25 -11.37 20.11
N ILE A 42 -7.81 -12.10 19.07
CA ILE A 42 -8.55 -13.22 18.50
C ILE A 42 -8.69 -14.37 19.52
N ALA A 43 -7.63 -14.70 20.26
CA ALA A 43 -7.68 -15.72 21.32
C ALA A 43 -8.75 -15.40 22.36
N ARG A 44 -8.80 -14.12 22.81
CA ARG A 44 -9.80 -13.63 23.77
C ARG A 44 -11.21 -13.64 23.19
N MET A 45 -11.38 -13.23 21.93
CA MET A 45 -12.67 -13.27 21.23
C MET A 45 -13.19 -14.70 21.03
N ALA A 46 -12.29 -15.67 20.89
CA ALA A 46 -12.61 -17.09 20.78
C ALA A 46 -12.75 -17.78 22.15
N HIS A 47 -12.57 -17.04 23.26
CA HIS A 47 -12.62 -17.57 24.63
C HIS A 47 -11.68 -18.77 24.85
N LEU A 48 -10.49 -18.73 24.26
CA LEU A 48 -9.49 -19.78 24.43
C LEU A 48 -8.91 -19.77 25.84
N ASP A 49 -8.64 -20.97 26.37
CA ASP A 49 -7.84 -21.11 27.58
C ASP A 49 -6.37 -20.70 27.34
N ALA A 50 -5.58 -20.68 28.41
CA ALA A 50 -4.19 -20.23 28.34
C ALA A 50 -3.33 -21.08 27.39
N GLU A 51 -3.57 -22.40 27.34
CA GLU A 51 -2.82 -23.34 26.50
C GLU A 51 -3.17 -23.15 25.02
N ALA A 52 -4.46 -23.17 24.67
CA ALA A 52 -4.97 -22.93 23.33
C ALA A 52 -4.59 -21.53 22.83
N GLY A 53 -4.71 -20.52 23.69
CA GLY A 53 -4.30 -19.15 23.38
C GLY A 53 -2.80 -19.06 23.13
N SER A 54 -1.99 -19.73 23.96
CA SER A 54 -0.52 -19.73 23.82
C SER A 54 -0.12 -20.39 22.50
N ARG A 55 -0.73 -21.54 22.19
CA ARG A 55 -0.54 -22.24 20.91
C ARG A 55 -0.92 -21.37 19.72
N LEU A 56 -2.05 -20.66 19.76
CA LEU A 56 -2.47 -19.73 18.70
C LEU A 56 -1.46 -18.61 18.47
N VAL A 57 -0.95 -18.01 19.55
CA VAL A 57 0.05 -16.93 19.47
C VAL A 57 1.37 -17.46 18.93
N SER A 58 1.85 -18.61 19.40
CA SER A 58 3.06 -19.27 18.90
C SER A 58 2.96 -19.62 17.41
N LEU A 59 1.84 -20.22 16.96
CA LEU A 59 1.60 -20.50 15.54
C LEU A 59 1.50 -19.22 14.70
N THR A 60 0.99 -18.14 15.29
CA THR A 60 1.01 -16.82 14.64
C THR A 60 2.43 -16.28 14.46
N MET A 61 3.33 -16.51 15.43
CA MET A 61 4.75 -16.15 15.29
C MET A 61 5.43 -16.96 14.20
N VAL A 62 5.16 -18.28 14.10
CA VAL A 62 5.62 -19.11 12.97
C VAL A 62 5.14 -18.52 11.65
N ALA A 63 3.84 -18.22 11.55
CA ALA A 63 3.24 -17.64 10.35
C ALA A 63 3.85 -16.29 9.98
N GLY A 64 4.06 -15.38 10.95
CA GLY A 64 4.70 -14.09 10.73
C GLY A 64 6.17 -14.21 10.31
N GLY A 65 6.88 -15.19 10.85
CA GLY A 65 8.26 -15.48 10.45
C GLY A 65 8.35 -16.00 9.01
N ILE A 66 7.50 -16.96 8.66
CA ILE A 66 7.37 -17.47 7.28
C ILE A 66 7.00 -16.32 6.34
N ALA A 67 6.02 -15.48 6.72
CA ALA A 67 5.55 -14.38 5.90
C ALA A 67 6.66 -13.37 5.60
N THR A 68 7.43 -13.00 6.62
CA THR A 68 8.56 -12.07 6.49
C THR A 68 9.65 -12.65 5.57
N ILE A 69 9.96 -13.95 5.71
CA ILE A 69 10.94 -14.63 4.85
C ILE A 69 10.45 -14.69 3.40
N LEU A 70 9.20 -15.10 3.19
CA LEU A 70 8.57 -15.18 1.86
C LEU A 70 8.59 -13.81 1.16
N GLN A 71 8.31 -12.73 1.89
CA GLN A 71 8.32 -11.39 1.32
C GLN A 71 9.72 -10.95 0.90
N CYS A 72 10.76 -11.31 1.66
CA CYS A 72 12.16 -10.95 1.41
C CYS A 72 12.87 -11.82 0.35
N LEU A 73 12.30 -12.97 -0.04
CA LEU A 73 12.92 -13.94 -0.95
C LEU A 73 13.13 -13.40 -2.38
N GLY A 74 12.10 -12.81 -2.99
CA GLY A 74 12.16 -12.23 -4.34
C GLY A 74 12.44 -13.23 -5.47
N ARG A 75 12.39 -14.53 -5.20
CA ARG A 75 12.77 -15.64 -6.10
C ARG A 75 11.55 -16.48 -6.50
N GLY A 76 11.57 -17.04 -7.72
CA GLY A 76 10.51 -17.93 -8.21
C GLY A 76 9.13 -17.28 -8.36
N GLY A 77 9.07 -15.95 -8.45
CA GLY A 77 7.79 -15.22 -8.49
C GLY A 77 7.13 -15.01 -7.12
N VAL A 78 7.83 -15.30 -6.02
CA VAL A 78 7.34 -15.11 -4.65
C VAL A 78 8.14 -14.04 -3.93
N GLY A 79 7.44 -13.10 -3.29
CA GLY A 79 8.02 -12.04 -2.48
C GLY A 79 8.45 -10.83 -3.29
N SER A 80 8.38 -9.66 -2.67
CA SER A 80 8.89 -8.42 -3.27
C SER A 80 10.41 -8.43 -3.39
N GLY A 81 11.12 -9.23 -2.59
CA GLY A 81 12.59 -9.24 -2.54
C GLY A 81 13.18 -8.02 -1.83
N TYR A 82 12.34 -7.12 -1.34
CA TYR A 82 12.72 -6.00 -0.48
C TYR A 82 12.51 -6.36 0.99
N MET A 83 13.16 -5.62 1.87
CA MET A 83 12.91 -5.69 3.31
C MET A 83 11.52 -5.12 3.64
N VAL A 84 10.51 -5.97 3.56
CA VAL A 84 9.13 -5.63 3.92
C VAL A 84 8.63 -6.66 4.94
N PRO A 85 8.96 -6.50 6.22
CA PRO A 85 8.48 -7.40 7.26
C PRO A 85 6.96 -7.48 7.28
N ALA A 86 6.45 -8.69 7.56
CA ALA A 86 5.03 -8.91 7.73
C ALA A 86 4.64 -8.74 9.20
N THR A 87 3.43 -8.23 9.43
CA THR A 87 2.84 -8.12 10.76
C THR A 87 1.48 -8.77 10.78
N THR A 88 1.06 -9.28 11.94
CA THR A 88 -0.28 -9.84 12.12
C THR A 88 -1.33 -8.77 11.78
N THR A 89 -2.21 -9.09 10.84
CA THR A 89 -3.03 -8.08 10.18
C THR A 89 -4.29 -7.77 10.95
N THR A 90 -4.51 -6.49 11.25
CA THR A 90 -5.75 -5.99 11.88
C THR A 90 -6.93 -5.99 10.91
N ILE A 91 -6.66 -6.06 9.60
CA ILE A 91 -7.67 -6.17 8.53
C ILE A 91 -8.58 -7.38 8.75
N LEU A 92 -8.05 -8.44 9.37
CA LEU A 92 -8.77 -9.68 9.64
C LEU A 92 -9.70 -9.59 10.86
N LEU A 93 -9.50 -8.64 11.78
CA LEU A 93 -10.23 -8.61 13.05
C LEU A 93 -11.76 -8.50 12.90
N PRO A 94 -12.32 -7.54 12.11
CA PRO A 94 -13.77 -7.45 11.96
C PRO A 94 -14.43 -8.72 11.39
N PRO A 95 -13.98 -9.29 10.25
CA PRO A 95 -14.57 -10.52 9.73
C PRO A 95 -14.25 -11.74 10.61
N ALA A 96 -13.13 -11.75 11.33
CA ALA A 96 -12.84 -12.79 12.32
C ALA A 96 -13.87 -12.80 13.46
N ALA A 97 -14.30 -11.63 13.95
CA ALA A 97 -15.33 -11.55 14.98
C ALA A 97 -16.61 -12.27 14.57
N VAL A 98 -17.05 -12.05 13.33
CA VAL A 98 -18.26 -12.67 12.79
C VAL A 98 -18.05 -14.18 12.59
N ALA A 99 -16.92 -14.59 12.01
CA ALA A 99 -16.61 -15.99 11.80
C ALA A 99 -16.55 -16.80 13.11
N LEU A 100 -15.94 -16.22 14.16
CA LEU A 100 -15.86 -16.85 15.47
C LEU A 100 -17.24 -17.04 16.10
N GLN A 101 -18.13 -16.05 15.98
CA GLN A 101 -19.50 -16.15 16.51
C GLN A 101 -20.35 -17.19 15.77
N GLN A 102 -20.16 -17.35 14.46
CA GLN A 102 -20.96 -18.25 13.64
C GLN A 102 -20.47 -19.71 13.62
N GLY A 103 -19.15 -19.92 13.63
CA GLY A 103 -18.56 -21.25 13.44
C GLY A 103 -17.21 -21.47 14.11
N GLY A 104 -16.85 -20.60 15.06
CA GLY A 104 -15.63 -20.73 15.85
C GLY A 104 -14.34 -20.65 15.04
N LEU A 105 -13.27 -21.23 15.61
CA LEU A 105 -11.94 -21.29 14.98
C LEU A 105 -11.91 -21.99 13.61
N PRO A 106 -12.61 -23.12 13.37
CA PRO A 106 -12.59 -23.75 12.05
C PRO A 106 -13.05 -22.79 10.94
N LEU A 107 -14.11 -22.02 11.20
CA LEU A 107 -14.65 -21.07 10.24
C LEU A 107 -13.73 -19.87 10.06
N LEU A 108 -13.13 -19.35 11.14
CA LEU A 108 -12.10 -18.31 11.05
C LEU A 108 -10.95 -18.73 10.13
N PHE A 109 -10.38 -19.92 10.35
CA PHE A 109 -9.22 -20.36 9.57
C PHE A 109 -9.58 -20.71 8.13
N GLY A 110 -10.70 -21.39 7.88
CA GLY A 110 -11.12 -21.68 6.50
C GLY A 110 -11.42 -20.41 5.70
N MET A 111 -12.11 -19.44 6.30
CA MET A 111 -12.36 -18.15 5.64
C MET A 111 -11.08 -17.30 5.49
N SER A 112 -10.15 -17.36 6.44
CA SER A 112 -8.83 -16.72 6.32
C SER A 112 -7.99 -17.31 5.20
N ALA A 113 -8.03 -18.64 5.02
CA ALA A 113 -7.42 -19.32 3.89
C ALA A 113 -8.03 -18.85 2.57
N PHE A 114 -9.37 -18.68 2.51
CA PHE A 114 -10.05 -18.10 1.36
C PHE A 114 -9.58 -16.67 1.04
N ALA A 115 -9.45 -15.79 2.05
CA ALA A 115 -8.90 -14.45 1.85
C ALA A 115 -7.45 -14.48 1.29
N GLY A 116 -6.62 -15.41 1.77
CA GLY A 116 -5.28 -15.65 1.24
C GLY A 116 -5.27 -16.05 -0.23
N LEU A 117 -6.16 -16.98 -0.61
CA LEU A 117 -6.35 -17.40 -2.01
C LEU A 117 -6.83 -16.24 -2.91
N VAL A 118 -7.74 -15.41 -2.41
CA VAL A 118 -8.19 -14.20 -3.12
C VAL A 118 -7.02 -13.26 -3.36
N ALA A 119 -6.18 -12.99 -2.35
CA ALA A 119 -5.00 -12.15 -2.53
C ALA A 119 -4.01 -12.75 -3.55
N MET A 120 -3.77 -14.07 -3.52
CA MET A 120 -2.94 -14.77 -4.51
C MET A 120 -3.51 -14.65 -5.93
N ALA A 121 -4.82 -14.73 -6.10
CA ALA A 121 -5.47 -14.54 -7.40
C ALA A 121 -5.33 -13.09 -7.88
N LEU A 122 -5.59 -12.11 -6.99
CA LEU A 122 -5.43 -10.68 -7.28
C LEU A 122 -4.00 -10.32 -7.69
N SER A 123 -2.99 -10.99 -7.11
CA SER A 123 -1.58 -10.75 -7.43
C SER A 123 -1.26 -10.89 -8.93
N ARG A 124 -1.96 -11.80 -9.62
CA ARG A 124 -1.75 -12.07 -11.06
C ARG A 124 -2.42 -11.02 -11.94
N VAL A 125 -3.50 -10.42 -11.48
CA VAL A 125 -4.32 -9.48 -12.26
C VAL A 125 -4.10 -8.02 -11.86
N ILE A 126 -3.36 -7.74 -10.78
CA ILE A 126 -3.19 -6.39 -10.22
C ILE A 126 -2.72 -5.36 -11.26
N HIS A 127 -1.82 -5.76 -12.17
CA HIS A 127 -1.33 -4.91 -13.25
C HIS A 127 -2.45 -4.44 -14.20
N ARG A 128 -3.48 -5.27 -14.41
CA ARG A 128 -4.67 -4.93 -15.22
C ARG A 128 -5.69 -4.12 -14.43
N LEU A 129 -5.70 -4.28 -13.10
CA LEU A 129 -6.61 -3.58 -12.20
C LEU A 129 -6.11 -2.19 -11.78
N ARG A 130 -4.90 -1.76 -12.20
CA ARG A 130 -4.35 -0.41 -11.96
C ARG A 130 -5.39 0.72 -12.21
N PRO A 131 -6.24 0.68 -13.26
CA PRO A 131 -7.23 1.74 -13.48
C PRO A 131 -8.38 1.76 -12.47
N LEU A 132 -8.65 0.64 -11.79
CA LEU A 132 -9.67 0.55 -10.74
C LEU A 132 -9.13 0.96 -9.37
N PHE A 133 -7.81 0.83 -9.17
CA PHE A 133 -7.13 1.12 -7.92
C PHE A 133 -5.96 2.09 -8.15
N PRO A 134 -6.23 3.36 -8.53
CA PRO A 134 -5.18 4.37 -8.56
C PRO A 134 -4.59 4.58 -7.16
N THR A 135 -3.41 5.21 -7.10
CA THR A 135 -2.59 5.33 -5.89
C THR A 135 -3.35 5.91 -4.70
N GLU A 136 -4.24 6.88 -4.94
CA GLU A 136 -5.08 7.50 -3.94
C GLU A 136 -6.09 6.53 -3.29
N ILE A 137 -6.61 5.55 -4.03
CA ILE A 137 -7.50 4.52 -3.47
C ILE A 137 -6.71 3.55 -2.61
N ALA A 138 -5.53 3.13 -3.06
CA ALA A 138 -4.64 2.30 -2.24
C ALA A 138 -4.27 3.03 -0.93
N GLY A 139 -3.92 4.32 -1.02
CA GLY A 139 -3.67 5.17 0.15
C GLY A 139 -4.88 5.31 1.06
N PHE A 140 -6.09 5.45 0.50
CA PHE A 140 -7.34 5.50 1.25
C PHE A 140 -7.63 4.21 2.02
N VAL A 141 -7.36 3.05 1.42
CA VAL A 141 -7.50 1.77 2.13
C VAL A 141 -6.51 1.68 3.29
N VAL A 142 -5.24 2.06 3.09
CA VAL A 142 -4.23 2.13 4.17
C VAL A 142 -4.68 3.09 5.28
N PHE A 143 -5.21 4.25 4.92
CA PHE A 143 -5.77 5.22 5.86
C PHE A 143 -6.92 4.62 6.69
N MET A 144 -7.88 3.95 6.04
CA MET A 144 -9.01 3.31 6.72
C MET A 144 -8.54 2.18 7.65
N ILE A 145 -7.54 1.39 7.24
CA ILE A 145 -6.92 0.38 8.10
C ILE A 145 -6.32 1.05 9.34
N GLY A 146 -5.51 2.10 9.15
CA GLY A 146 -4.95 2.90 10.25
C GLY A 146 -6.02 3.42 11.21
N LEU A 147 -7.13 3.93 10.67
CA LEU A 147 -8.23 4.45 11.46
C LEU A 147 -8.90 3.35 12.31
N THR A 148 -9.13 2.16 11.73
CA THR A 148 -9.66 1.02 12.49
C THR A 148 -8.70 0.56 13.59
N VAL A 149 -7.39 0.60 13.36
CA VAL A 149 -6.37 0.31 14.38
C VAL A 149 -6.39 1.35 15.50
N MET A 150 -6.48 2.65 15.16
CA MET A 150 -6.58 3.71 16.18
C MET A 150 -7.84 3.55 17.04
N ILE A 151 -8.98 3.21 16.44
CA ILE A 151 -10.21 2.99 17.21
C ILE A 151 -10.05 1.80 18.16
N LEU A 152 -9.49 0.68 17.68
CA LEU A 152 -9.16 -0.44 18.55
C LEU A 152 -8.20 -0.03 19.67
N ALA A 153 -7.18 0.76 19.35
CA ALA A 153 -6.22 1.26 20.30
C ALA A 153 -6.88 2.13 21.39
N VAL A 154 -7.75 3.07 21.02
CA VAL A 154 -8.50 3.89 21.98
C VAL A 154 -9.39 3.03 22.87
N ARG A 155 -10.08 2.04 22.30
CA ARG A 155 -10.95 1.13 23.07
C ARG A 155 -10.16 0.37 24.13
N GLN A 156 -9.00 -0.16 23.77
CA GLN A 156 -8.12 -0.88 24.69
C GLN A 156 -7.43 0.05 25.69
N LEU A 157 -7.09 1.28 25.28
CA LEU A 157 -6.41 2.27 26.09
C LEU A 157 -7.32 2.87 27.17
N LEU A 158 -8.58 3.13 26.83
CA LEU A 158 -9.54 3.78 27.71
C LEU A 158 -10.59 2.82 28.29
N GLY A 159 -10.60 1.54 27.90
CA GLY A 159 -11.61 0.58 28.37
C GLY A 159 -13.00 0.81 27.77
N MET A 160 -13.08 1.40 26.56
CA MET A 160 -14.38 1.65 25.92
C MET A 160 -15.04 0.34 25.51
N GLY A 161 -16.22 0.07 26.06
CA GLY A 161 -16.99 -1.16 25.84
C GLY A 161 -16.98 -2.12 27.04
N GLY A 162 -16.26 -1.79 28.12
CA GLY A 162 -16.36 -2.47 29.42
C GLY A 162 -17.51 -1.93 30.30
N ALA A 163 -17.62 -2.46 31.53
CA ALA A 163 -18.61 -1.99 32.50
C ALA A 163 -18.42 -0.50 32.83
N GLN A 164 -19.53 0.21 33.07
CA GLN A 164 -19.50 1.63 33.42
C GLN A 164 -18.65 1.84 34.69
N GLY A 165 -17.56 2.62 34.59
CA GLY A 165 -16.76 3.03 35.75
C GLY A 165 -15.25 2.78 35.65
N GLU A 166 -14.77 2.02 34.67
CA GLU A 166 -13.34 1.65 34.61
C GLU A 166 -12.47 2.58 33.75
N TYR A 167 -13.03 3.60 33.08
CA TYR A 167 -12.27 4.51 32.21
C TYR A 167 -11.05 5.12 32.89
N ALA A 168 -11.20 5.52 34.16
CA ALA A 168 -10.11 6.10 34.94
C ALA A 168 -9.01 5.07 35.22
N HIS A 169 -9.36 3.81 35.50
CA HIS A 169 -8.40 2.74 35.75
C HIS A 169 -7.62 2.36 34.48
N TYR A 170 -8.30 2.23 33.35
CA TYR A 170 -7.64 2.00 32.05
C TYR A 170 -6.74 3.17 31.66
N ALA A 171 -7.24 4.41 31.79
CA ALA A 171 -6.47 5.60 31.47
C ALA A 171 -5.26 5.79 32.40
N ALA A 172 -5.35 5.40 33.67
CA ALA A 172 -4.26 5.50 34.65
C ALA A 172 -3.02 4.72 34.22
N LEU A 173 -3.20 3.51 33.66
CA LEU A 173 -2.08 2.74 33.09
C LEU A 173 -1.75 3.15 31.65
N GLY A 174 -2.78 3.30 30.81
CA GLY A 174 -2.63 3.45 29.36
C GLY A 174 -2.03 4.78 28.92
N LEU A 175 -2.45 5.90 29.53
CA LEU A 175 -1.95 7.23 29.15
C LEU A 175 -0.47 7.44 29.50
N PRO A 176 0.03 7.06 30.69
CA PRO A 176 1.46 7.13 30.98
C PRO A 176 2.30 6.26 30.05
N VAL A 177 1.86 5.03 29.75
CA VAL A 177 2.57 4.15 28.80
C VAL A 177 2.62 4.79 27.41
N LEU A 178 1.51 5.34 26.93
CA LEU A 178 1.48 6.06 25.65
C LEU A 178 2.42 7.28 25.67
N ALA A 179 2.38 8.07 26.75
CA ALA A 179 3.24 9.24 26.91
C ALA A 179 4.73 8.87 26.91
N ILE A 180 5.10 7.75 27.54
CA ILE A 180 6.47 7.22 27.50
C ILE A 180 6.86 6.82 26.08
N ILE A 181 6.02 6.06 25.37
CA ILE A 181 6.31 5.63 24.00
C ILE A 181 6.49 6.84 23.09
N VAL A 182 5.53 7.77 23.10
CA VAL A 182 5.56 8.99 22.27
C VAL A 182 6.75 9.86 22.67
N GLY A 183 7.01 10.03 23.97
CA GLY A 183 8.10 10.86 24.44
C GLY A 183 9.47 10.33 24.02
N LEU A 184 9.67 9.01 24.12
CA LEU A 184 10.87 8.36 23.61
C LEU A 184 10.97 8.39 22.08
N ASN A 185 9.84 8.38 21.37
CA ASN A 185 9.82 8.46 19.90
C ASN A 185 10.16 9.88 19.38
N VAL A 186 9.68 10.92 20.06
CA VAL A 186 9.84 12.32 19.64
C VAL A 186 11.14 12.92 20.17
N TRP A 187 11.40 12.81 21.47
CA TRP A 187 12.55 13.44 22.12
C TRP A 187 13.71 12.47 22.40
N GLY A 188 13.54 11.17 22.16
CA GLY A 188 14.62 10.21 22.34
C GLY A 188 15.75 10.38 21.32
N GLY A 189 16.97 10.01 21.73
CA GLY A 189 18.10 9.86 20.82
C GLY A 189 17.85 8.78 19.75
N ARG A 190 18.76 8.65 18.77
CA ARG A 190 18.63 7.67 17.67
C ARG A 190 18.30 6.26 18.18
N THR A 191 18.99 5.76 19.20
CA THR A 191 18.74 4.42 19.76
C THR A 191 17.41 4.31 20.51
N LEU A 192 17.06 5.31 21.34
CA LEU A 192 15.83 5.28 22.13
C LEU A 192 14.57 5.32 21.26
N ARG A 193 14.58 6.09 20.16
CA ARG A 193 13.47 6.13 19.20
C ARG A 193 13.18 4.77 18.57
N LEU A 194 14.20 3.96 18.38
CA LEU A 194 14.09 2.64 17.77
C LEU A 194 13.45 1.60 18.70
N TYR A 195 13.70 1.72 20.01
CA TYR A 195 13.18 0.81 21.03
C TYR A 195 12.04 1.40 21.87
N CYS A 196 11.54 2.59 21.51
CA CYS A 196 10.54 3.34 22.30
C CYS A 196 9.30 2.51 22.64
N SER A 197 8.76 1.75 21.69
CA SER A 197 7.60 0.90 21.92
C SER A 197 7.91 -0.29 22.81
N LEU A 198 9.08 -0.94 22.65
CA LEU A 198 9.48 -2.06 23.50
C LEU A 198 9.72 -1.62 24.95
N ILE A 199 10.42 -0.49 25.12
CA ILE A 199 10.66 0.13 26.43
C ILE A 199 9.32 0.52 27.06
N GLY A 200 8.43 1.15 26.32
CA GLY A 200 7.11 1.53 26.81
C GLY A 200 6.26 0.34 27.23
N VAL A 201 6.24 -0.75 26.45
CA VAL A 201 5.55 -2.00 26.82
C VAL A 201 6.18 -2.61 28.07
N ALA A 202 7.50 -2.69 28.17
CA ALA A 202 8.20 -3.22 29.35
C ALA A 202 7.89 -2.41 30.62
N LEU A 203 7.91 -1.09 30.53
CA LEU A 203 7.49 -0.21 31.62
C LEU A 203 5.99 -0.34 31.93
N GLY A 204 5.16 -0.57 30.91
CA GLY A 204 3.74 -0.86 31.06
C GLY A 204 3.46 -2.16 31.82
N TYR A 205 4.26 -3.21 31.63
CA TYR A 205 4.20 -4.40 32.49
C TYR A 205 4.56 -4.07 33.93
N GLY A 206 5.62 -3.28 34.15
CA GLY A 206 6.04 -2.86 35.49
C GLY A 206 4.96 -2.05 36.22
N LEU A 207 4.37 -1.06 35.55
CA LEU A 207 3.25 -0.27 36.07
C LEU A 207 2.00 -1.13 36.27
N GLY A 208 1.69 -2.03 35.33
CA GLY A 208 0.57 -2.96 35.42
C GLY A 208 0.68 -3.91 36.62
N LEU A 209 1.89 -4.36 36.96
CA LEU A 209 2.15 -5.13 38.18
C LEU A 209 1.87 -4.29 39.43
N ALA A 210 2.32 -3.04 39.46
CA ALA A 210 2.13 -2.14 40.60
C ALA A 210 0.65 -1.76 40.81
N GLU A 211 -0.10 -1.60 39.73
CA GLU A 211 -1.54 -1.25 39.75
C GLU A 211 -2.48 -2.46 39.85
N GLY A 212 -1.95 -3.69 39.92
CA GLY A 212 -2.74 -4.92 40.09
C GLY A 212 -3.42 -5.44 38.82
N TRP A 213 -3.04 -4.94 37.63
CA TRP A 213 -3.52 -5.45 36.34
C TRP A 213 -3.05 -6.87 36.04
N ILE A 214 -1.91 -7.25 36.60
CA ILE A 214 -1.32 -8.59 36.43
C ILE A 214 -1.39 -9.27 37.79
N SER A 215 -2.18 -10.33 37.88
CA SER A 215 -2.42 -11.04 39.12
C SER A 215 -1.27 -11.99 39.48
N GLU A 216 -1.20 -12.42 40.73
CA GLU A 216 -0.27 -13.50 41.12
C GLU A 216 -0.52 -14.80 40.33
N ALA A 217 -1.78 -15.05 39.94
CA ALA A 217 -2.13 -16.22 39.14
C ALA A 217 -1.53 -16.12 37.73
N ASP A 218 -1.52 -14.93 37.13
CA ASP A 218 -0.90 -14.68 35.82
C ASP A 218 0.61 -14.90 35.89
N LEU A 219 1.26 -14.41 36.96
CA LEU A 219 2.69 -14.63 37.19
C LEU A 219 3.03 -16.10 37.41
N ARG A 220 2.20 -16.85 38.15
CA ARG A 220 2.37 -18.29 38.33
C ARG A 220 2.19 -19.03 37.01
N THR A 221 1.21 -18.64 36.20
CA THR A 221 0.98 -19.21 34.87
C THR A 221 2.17 -18.96 33.94
N LEU A 222 2.72 -17.74 33.95
CA LEU A 222 3.93 -17.39 33.20
C LEU A 222 5.16 -18.15 33.70
N ALA A 223 5.30 -18.33 35.02
CA ALA A 223 6.42 -19.07 35.61
C ALA A 223 6.35 -20.58 35.30
N ALA A 224 5.14 -21.14 35.30
CA ALA A 224 4.87 -22.55 35.03
C ALA A 224 4.92 -22.92 33.55
N ALA A 225 4.74 -21.96 32.64
CA ALA A 225 4.83 -22.20 31.20
C ALA A 225 6.21 -22.76 30.82
N ASP A 226 6.22 -23.76 29.93
CA ASP A 226 7.46 -24.38 29.50
C ASP A 226 8.37 -23.37 28.77
N PRO A 227 9.69 -23.39 29.02
CA PRO A 227 10.62 -22.51 28.31
C PRO A 227 10.77 -22.90 26.83
N PHE A 228 10.51 -24.17 26.51
CA PHE A 228 10.60 -24.72 25.16
C PHE A 228 9.49 -25.74 24.89
N GLU A 229 8.73 -25.53 23.82
CA GLU A 229 7.71 -26.45 23.32
C GLU A 229 7.61 -26.31 21.80
N VAL A 230 7.37 -27.40 21.08
CA VAL A 230 7.15 -27.36 19.63
C VAL A 230 5.66 -27.08 19.36
N PRO A 231 5.29 -25.91 18.81
CA PRO A 231 3.89 -25.61 18.55
C PRO A 231 3.34 -26.57 17.49
N VAL A 232 2.35 -27.37 17.87
CA VAL A 232 1.75 -28.35 16.96
C VAL A 232 0.89 -27.61 15.93
N PRO A 233 1.20 -27.69 14.63
CA PRO A 233 0.41 -27.02 13.61
C PRO A 233 -0.96 -27.70 13.41
N GLY A 234 -1.95 -26.90 13.00
CA GLY A 234 -3.32 -27.36 12.75
C GLY A 234 -4.11 -27.65 14.03
N GLY A 235 -5.01 -28.63 13.97
CA GLY A 235 -5.84 -29.06 15.11
C GLY A 235 -7.13 -28.29 15.32
N TRP A 236 -7.30 -27.14 14.66
CA TRP A 236 -8.52 -26.32 14.77
C TRP A 236 -9.60 -26.63 13.72
N GLY A 237 -9.24 -27.34 12.64
CA GLY A 237 -10.13 -27.60 11.51
C GLY A 237 -10.24 -26.41 10.53
N LEU A 238 -10.91 -26.65 9.40
CA LEU A 238 -11.22 -25.65 8.37
C LEU A 238 -12.68 -25.79 7.98
N ALA A 239 -13.44 -24.71 8.09
CA ALA A 239 -14.82 -24.61 7.64
C ALA A 239 -15.02 -23.39 6.75
N PHE A 240 -15.97 -23.47 5.83
CA PHE A 240 -16.25 -22.41 4.86
C PHE A 240 -17.73 -22.07 4.90
N ASP A 241 -18.03 -20.78 4.83
CA ASP A 241 -19.40 -20.26 4.77
C ASP A 241 -19.54 -19.28 3.61
N ALA A 242 -20.54 -19.52 2.77
CA ALA A 242 -20.86 -18.68 1.62
C ALA A 242 -21.23 -17.24 2.03
N GLU A 243 -21.89 -17.05 3.18
CA GLU A 243 -22.28 -15.72 3.68
C GLU A 243 -21.06 -14.87 4.04
N LEU A 244 -19.97 -15.51 4.49
CA LEU A 244 -18.73 -14.84 4.86
C LEU A 244 -17.75 -14.68 3.68
N MET A 245 -18.01 -15.28 2.51
CA MET A 245 -17.12 -15.16 1.36
C MET A 245 -16.89 -13.72 0.96
N LEU A 246 -17.93 -12.88 0.97
CA LEU A 246 -17.76 -11.49 0.57
C LEU A 246 -16.91 -10.67 1.56
N PRO A 247 -17.17 -10.67 2.89
CA PRO A 247 -16.29 -10.02 3.86
C PRO A 247 -14.83 -10.41 3.71
N PHE A 248 -14.54 -11.72 3.56
CA PHE A 248 -13.18 -12.22 3.41
C PHE A 248 -12.58 -11.98 2.02
N LEU A 249 -13.40 -11.86 0.97
CA LEU A 249 -12.96 -11.36 -0.34
C LEU A 249 -12.48 -9.91 -0.23
N ILE A 250 -13.22 -9.08 0.50
CA ILE A 250 -12.85 -7.68 0.74
C ILE A 250 -11.61 -7.59 1.64
N THR A 251 -11.46 -8.50 2.60
CA THR A 251 -10.20 -8.67 3.36
C THR A 251 -9.03 -8.97 2.43
N GLY A 252 -9.15 -9.96 1.54
CA GLY A 252 -8.10 -10.29 0.55
C GLY A 252 -7.75 -9.10 -0.35
N LEU A 253 -8.77 -8.32 -0.78
CA LEU A 253 -8.57 -7.09 -1.54
C LEU A 253 -7.85 -6.01 -0.72
N ALA A 254 -8.27 -5.76 0.51
CA ALA A 254 -7.66 -4.76 1.38
C ALA A 254 -6.21 -5.12 1.70
N MET A 255 -5.91 -6.40 1.90
CA MET A 255 -4.55 -6.91 2.08
C MET A 255 -3.69 -6.69 0.83
N ALA A 256 -4.22 -7.00 -0.36
CA ALA A 256 -3.52 -6.73 -1.61
C ALA A 256 -3.22 -5.24 -1.79
N LEU A 257 -4.20 -4.35 -1.54
CA LEU A 257 -4.02 -2.90 -1.64
C LEU A 257 -3.03 -2.35 -0.60
N ASN A 258 -3.05 -2.87 0.61
CA ASN A 258 -2.05 -2.55 1.62
C ASN A 258 -0.64 -2.96 1.18
N SER A 259 -0.50 -4.15 0.57
CA SER A 259 0.77 -4.63 0.00
C SER A 259 1.26 -3.76 -1.15
N VAL A 260 0.37 -3.25 -2.02
CA VAL A 260 0.73 -2.26 -3.06
C VAL A 260 1.43 -1.07 -2.42
N GLY A 261 0.87 -0.51 -1.33
CA GLY A 261 1.47 0.62 -0.62
C GLY A 261 2.83 0.28 -0.01
N ALA A 262 2.92 -0.82 0.73
CA ALA A 262 4.15 -1.23 1.41
C ALA A 262 5.30 -1.53 0.42
N VAL A 263 5.02 -2.28 -0.64
CA VAL A 263 6.03 -2.62 -1.66
C VAL A 263 6.42 -1.39 -2.49
N THR A 264 5.49 -0.51 -2.82
CA THR A 264 5.80 0.76 -3.51
C THR A 264 6.71 1.65 -2.66
N ALA A 265 6.43 1.75 -1.36
CA ALA A 265 7.30 2.48 -0.43
C ALA A 265 8.71 1.86 -0.39
N ALA A 266 8.81 0.52 -0.43
CA ALA A 266 10.09 -0.17 -0.43
C ALA A 266 10.86 0.05 -1.73
N GLN A 267 10.18 0.08 -2.89
CA GLN A 267 10.80 0.43 -4.17
C GLN A 267 11.37 1.85 -4.13
N LYS A 268 10.57 2.82 -3.68
CA LYS A 268 10.99 4.22 -3.57
C LYS A 268 12.18 4.41 -2.63
N ALA A 269 12.20 3.69 -1.50
CA ALA A 269 13.31 3.75 -0.54
C ALA A 269 14.61 3.11 -1.06
N ASN A 270 14.54 2.26 -2.09
CA ASN A 270 15.68 1.46 -2.58
C ASN A 270 16.15 1.81 -3.99
N ASP A 271 15.54 2.80 -4.64
CA ASP A 271 15.87 3.23 -6.00
C ASP A 271 15.97 4.75 -6.08
N ALA A 272 17.20 5.26 -6.26
CA ALA A 272 17.47 6.70 -6.34
C ALA A 272 16.86 7.36 -7.59
N GLU A 273 16.57 6.57 -8.63
CA GLU A 273 15.95 7.02 -9.87
C GLU A 273 14.50 6.50 -9.99
N TRP A 274 13.84 6.24 -8.84
CA TRP A 274 12.47 5.75 -8.84
C TRP A 274 11.52 6.73 -9.52
N LYS A 275 10.93 6.32 -10.65
CA LYS A 275 9.94 7.10 -11.39
C LYS A 275 8.51 6.59 -11.20
N ARG A 276 8.33 5.27 -11.20
CA ARG A 276 7.01 4.64 -11.20
C ARG A 276 7.01 3.29 -10.49
N PRO A 277 5.86 2.86 -9.92
CA PRO A 277 5.75 1.55 -9.29
C PRO A 277 5.99 0.39 -10.28
N ASP A 278 6.86 -0.54 -9.93
CA ASP A 278 7.01 -1.82 -10.63
C ASP A 278 5.89 -2.77 -10.19
N MET A 279 4.86 -2.88 -11.02
CA MET A 279 3.68 -3.71 -10.76
C MET A 279 3.98 -5.21 -10.76
N ALA A 280 5.01 -5.67 -11.47
CA ALA A 280 5.40 -7.08 -11.44
C ALA A 280 6.05 -7.43 -10.10
N ASN A 281 6.89 -6.55 -9.57
CA ASN A 281 7.43 -6.66 -8.22
C ASN A 281 6.33 -6.60 -7.15
N ILE A 282 5.39 -5.66 -7.26
CA ILE A 282 4.23 -5.55 -6.36
C ILE A 282 3.38 -6.83 -6.39
N GLY A 283 3.11 -7.37 -7.58
CA GLY A 283 2.38 -8.65 -7.72
C GLY A 283 3.06 -9.81 -7.01
N ARG A 284 4.40 -9.91 -7.03
CA ARG A 284 5.14 -10.93 -6.27
C ARG A 284 5.01 -10.74 -4.76
N GLY A 285 4.97 -9.49 -4.29
CA GLY A 285 4.71 -9.15 -2.88
C GLY A 285 3.30 -9.54 -2.44
N ILE A 286 2.28 -9.18 -3.22
CA ILE A 286 0.87 -9.58 -2.95
C ILE A 286 0.74 -11.11 -2.92
N PHE A 287 1.42 -11.81 -3.83
CA PHE A 287 1.41 -13.27 -3.85
C PHE A 287 1.99 -13.87 -2.58
N ALA A 288 3.12 -13.34 -2.09
CA ALA A 288 3.74 -13.78 -0.85
C ALA A 288 2.84 -13.49 0.35
N ASP A 289 2.19 -12.32 0.43
CA ASP A 289 1.19 -12.05 1.47
C ASP A 289 0.06 -13.09 1.42
N GLY A 290 -0.57 -13.29 0.26
CA GLY A 290 -1.67 -14.26 0.12
C GLY A 290 -1.27 -15.70 0.47
N LEU A 291 -0.10 -16.15 0.00
CA LEU A 291 0.46 -17.46 0.34
C LEU A 291 0.71 -17.59 1.84
N SER A 292 1.26 -16.55 2.46
CA SER A 292 1.53 -16.54 3.90
C SER A 292 0.25 -16.62 4.73
N ASN A 293 -0.85 -16.01 4.27
CA ASN A 293 -2.15 -16.10 4.93
C ASN A 293 -2.79 -17.46 4.80
N LEU A 294 -2.68 -18.07 3.62
CA LEU A 294 -3.10 -19.46 3.42
C LEU A 294 -2.33 -20.38 4.38
N LEU A 295 -0.99 -20.24 4.43
CA LEU A 295 -0.17 -21.03 5.35
C LEU A 295 -0.48 -20.73 6.82
N ALA A 296 -0.70 -19.47 7.20
CA ALA A 296 -1.11 -19.10 8.55
C ALA A 296 -2.39 -19.83 8.96
N ALA A 297 -3.41 -19.78 8.10
CA ALA A 297 -4.67 -20.45 8.34
C ALA A 297 -4.52 -21.99 8.46
N LEU A 298 -3.72 -22.61 7.60
CA LEU A 298 -3.46 -24.05 7.65
C LEU A 298 -2.67 -24.46 8.91
N LEU A 299 -1.73 -23.62 9.34
CA LEU A 299 -0.96 -23.83 10.57
C LEU A 299 -1.81 -23.60 11.82
N GLY A 300 -2.90 -22.84 11.74
CA GLY A 300 -3.68 -22.41 12.90
C GLY A 300 -3.18 -21.12 13.54
N GLY A 301 -2.49 -20.27 12.77
CA GLY A 301 -2.05 -18.93 13.15
C GLY A 301 -2.88 -17.83 12.48
N VAL A 302 -2.77 -16.61 13.00
CA VAL A 302 -3.51 -15.46 12.49
C VAL A 302 -2.84 -14.87 11.24
N GLY A 303 -3.66 -14.37 10.32
CA GLY A 303 -3.22 -13.79 9.05
C GLY A 303 -2.20 -12.65 9.19
N GLN A 304 -1.35 -12.51 8.16
CA GLN A 304 -0.18 -11.62 8.12
C GLN A 304 -0.30 -10.64 6.95
N ALA A 305 0.25 -9.44 7.07
CA ALA A 305 0.32 -8.51 5.94
C ALA A 305 1.62 -7.72 5.97
N ALA A 306 2.17 -7.44 4.78
CA ALA A 306 3.23 -6.46 4.61
C ALA A 306 2.86 -5.11 5.24
N THR A 307 3.78 -4.49 5.98
CA THR A 307 3.54 -3.19 6.61
C THR A 307 4.43 -2.08 6.06
N SER A 308 3.83 -0.95 5.70
CA SER A 308 4.56 0.25 5.30
C SER A 308 5.32 0.88 6.47
N GLY A 309 4.88 0.65 7.71
CA GLY A 309 5.57 1.14 8.92
C GLY A 309 6.96 0.55 9.08
N ALA A 310 7.12 -0.76 8.84
CA ALA A 310 8.43 -1.40 8.88
C ALA A 310 9.35 -0.90 7.75
N VAL A 311 8.79 -0.64 6.56
CA VAL A 311 9.54 -0.04 5.45
C VAL A 311 10.00 1.38 5.79
N GLY A 312 9.13 2.19 6.40
CA GLY A 312 9.49 3.53 6.87
C GLY A 312 10.60 3.51 7.90
N LEU A 313 10.57 2.57 8.85
CA LEU A 313 11.64 2.37 9.84
C LEU A 313 12.97 1.97 9.18
N SER A 314 12.92 1.08 8.19
CA SER A 314 14.09 0.66 7.42
C SER A 314 14.70 1.82 6.64
N ALA A 315 13.87 2.64 5.98
CA ALA A 315 14.30 3.85 5.30
C ALA A 315 14.93 4.86 6.26
N ALA A 316 14.33 5.08 7.44
CA ALA A 316 14.84 6.01 8.45
C ALA A 316 16.17 5.57 9.09
N THR A 317 16.43 4.26 9.16
CA THR A 317 17.72 3.75 9.66
C THR A 317 18.81 3.72 8.60
N GLY A 318 18.45 3.83 7.31
CA GLY A 318 19.35 3.64 6.18
C GLY A 318 19.74 2.18 5.95
N ALA A 319 19.02 1.22 6.54
CA ALA A 319 19.31 -0.20 6.45
C ALA A 319 18.13 -0.96 5.84
N THR A 320 18.21 -1.23 4.53
CA THR A 320 17.13 -1.83 3.72
C THR A 320 17.44 -3.24 3.22
N SER A 321 18.52 -3.84 3.75
CA SER A 321 18.95 -5.19 3.42
C SER A 321 17.87 -6.24 3.74
N ARG A 322 17.57 -7.09 2.75
CA ARG A 322 16.62 -8.22 2.90
C ARG A 322 17.09 -9.27 3.92
N TYR A 323 18.39 -9.32 4.21
CA TYR A 323 18.94 -10.24 5.22
C TYR A 323 18.46 -9.90 6.62
N ILE A 324 18.18 -8.61 6.90
CA ILE A 324 17.56 -8.20 8.15
C ILE A 324 16.15 -8.81 8.25
N GLY A 325 15.40 -8.85 7.14
CA GLY A 325 14.11 -9.54 7.08
C GLY A 325 14.21 -11.05 7.36
N PHE A 326 15.22 -11.73 6.84
CA PHE A 326 15.47 -13.14 7.21
C PHE A 326 15.79 -13.30 8.70
N GLY A 327 16.57 -12.39 9.29
CA GLY A 327 16.84 -12.37 10.73
C GLY A 327 15.57 -12.18 11.57
N VAL A 328 14.70 -11.24 11.19
CA VAL A 328 13.39 -11.02 11.83
C VAL A 328 12.54 -12.30 11.76
N GLY A 329 12.46 -12.91 10.58
CA GLY A 329 11.67 -14.13 10.41
C GLY A 329 12.21 -15.32 11.20
N ALA A 330 13.53 -15.48 11.24
CA ALA A 330 14.18 -16.49 12.06
C ALA A 330 13.96 -16.26 13.56
N LEU A 331 14.00 -15.01 14.04
CA LEU A 331 13.70 -14.66 15.42
C LEU A 331 12.25 -14.98 15.80
N LEU A 332 11.28 -14.65 14.94
CA LEU A 332 9.87 -14.99 15.18
C LEU A 332 9.65 -16.50 15.27
N ILE A 333 10.23 -17.26 14.34
CA ILE A 333 10.17 -18.73 14.36
C ILE A 333 10.86 -19.27 15.62
N ALA A 334 12.05 -18.79 15.96
CA ALA A 334 12.78 -19.23 17.15
C ALA A 334 11.99 -18.99 18.45
N LEU A 335 11.37 -17.81 18.58
CA LEU A 335 10.58 -17.47 19.76
C LEU A 335 9.22 -18.17 19.81
N SER A 336 8.71 -18.66 18.67
CA SER A 336 7.48 -19.47 18.64
C SER A 336 7.61 -20.79 19.41
N PHE A 337 8.84 -21.26 19.60
CA PHE A 337 9.14 -22.44 20.41
C PHE A 337 9.14 -22.15 21.91
N SER A 338 8.87 -20.91 22.34
CA SER A 338 8.84 -20.55 23.76
C SER A 338 7.43 -20.13 24.19
N PRO A 339 6.63 -21.06 24.75
CA PRO A 339 5.32 -20.75 25.32
C PRO A 339 5.36 -19.60 26.32
N LYS A 340 6.46 -19.42 27.06
CA LYS A 340 6.64 -18.25 27.94
C LYS A 340 6.45 -16.92 27.24
N VAL A 341 6.93 -16.77 26.00
CA VAL A 341 6.76 -15.53 25.22
C VAL A 341 5.29 -15.34 24.84
N ALA A 342 4.62 -16.41 24.41
CA ALA A 342 3.21 -16.38 24.07
C ALA A 342 2.33 -16.07 25.29
N THR A 343 2.58 -16.72 26.43
CA THR A 343 1.90 -16.47 27.72
C THR A 343 2.13 -15.05 28.20
N ALA A 344 3.36 -14.52 28.09
CA ALA A 344 3.63 -13.12 28.43
C ALA A 344 2.73 -12.17 27.62
N LEU A 345 2.58 -12.39 26.31
CA LEU A 345 1.70 -11.59 25.46
C LEU A 345 0.22 -11.74 25.83
N LEU A 346 -0.23 -12.93 26.27
CA LEU A 346 -1.63 -13.16 26.67
C LEU A 346 -2.02 -12.42 27.94
N ILE A 347 -1.12 -12.35 28.93
CA ILE A 347 -1.35 -11.63 30.20
C ILE A 347 -1.14 -10.11 30.08
N MET A 348 -0.81 -9.62 28.88
CA MET A 348 -0.59 -8.19 28.65
C MET A 348 -1.85 -7.38 29.03
N PRO A 349 -1.72 -6.35 29.87
CA PRO A 349 -2.84 -5.47 30.20
C PRO A 349 -3.39 -4.76 28.94
N PRO A 350 -4.72 -4.71 28.75
CA PRO A 350 -5.35 -4.00 27.63
C PRO A 350 -4.89 -2.54 27.45
N PRO A 351 -4.66 -1.73 28.51
CA PRO A 351 -4.18 -0.36 28.32
C PRO A 351 -2.81 -0.27 27.66
N VAL A 352 -1.91 -1.24 27.96
CA VAL A 352 -0.56 -1.33 27.36
C VAL A 352 -0.65 -1.69 25.88
N ILE A 353 -1.54 -2.63 25.55
CA ILE A 353 -1.92 -2.98 24.17
C ILE A 353 -2.39 -1.72 23.42
N GLY A 354 -3.32 -0.97 24.02
CA GLY A 354 -3.88 0.24 23.44
C GLY A 354 -2.81 1.28 23.15
N ALA A 355 -1.88 1.52 24.07
CA ALA A 355 -0.78 2.47 23.88
C ALA A 355 0.17 2.08 22.72
N ALA A 356 0.50 0.80 22.60
CA ALA A 356 1.37 0.31 21.53
C ALA A 356 0.68 0.35 20.14
N LEU A 357 -0.59 -0.03 20.08
CA LEU A 357 -1.40 0.05 18.86
C LEU A 357 -1.66 1.50 18.43
N MET A 358 -1.87 2.41 19.38
CA MET A 358 -2.10 3.83 19.10
C MET A 358 -0.92 4.44 18.33
N THR A 359 0.30 4.18 18.81
CA THR A 359 1.53 4.67 18.16
C THR A 359 1.63 4.17 16.71
N SER A 360 1.39 2.88 16.49
CA SER A 360 1.41 2.28 15.15
C SER A 360 0.28 2.82 14.26
N GLY A 361 -0.90 3.04 14.83
CA GLY A 361 -2.06 3.63 14.17
C GLY A 361 -1.80 5.03 13.65
N CYS A 362 -1.15 5.89 14.45
CA CYS A 362 -0.74 7.23 14.04
C CYS A 362 0.13 7.20 12.76
N PHE A 363 1.17 6.37 12.74
CA PHE A 363 2.03 6.24 11.55
C PHE A 363 1.26 5.70 10.34
N LEU A 364 0.38 4.72 10.55
CA LEU A 364 -0.38 4.11 9.46
C LEU A 364 -1.38 5.08 8.82
N VAL A 365 -2.10 5.87 9.64
CA VAL A 365 -3.01 6.92 9.18
C VAL A 365 -2.24 7.98 8.40
N MET A 366 -1.14 8.50 8.96
CA MET A 366 -0.36 9.56 8.29
C MET A 366 0.29 9.06 6.99
N ASN A 367 0.76 7.83 6.93
CA ASN A 367 1.25 7.22 5.69
C ASN A 367 0.12 7.11 4.66
N GLY A 368 -1.09 6.72 5.06
CA GLY A 368 -2.27 6.72 4.20
C GLY A 368 -2.54 8.10 3.61
N VAL A 369 -2.54 9.15 4.44
CA VAL A 369 -2.70 10.55 4.00
C VAL A 369 -1.61 10.96 3.00
N GLN A 370 -0.34 10.63 3.28
CA GLN A 370 0.76 10.94 2.35
C GLN A 370 0.61 10.25 0.99
N VAL A 371 0.13 9.01 0.97
CA VAL A 371 -0.12 8.28 -0.29
C VAL A 371 -1.30 8.88 -1.04
N ILE A 372 -2.40 9.23 -0.34
CA ILE A 372 -3.55 9.92 -0.93
C ILE A 372 -3.11 11.25 -1.58
N SER A 373 -2.31 12.03 -0.86
CA SER A 373 -1.85 13.35 -1.30
C SER A 373 -0.65 13.30 -2.27
N SER A 374 -0.18 12.12 -2.65
CA SER A 374 0.95 11.96 -3.58
C SER A 374 0.60 12.34 -5.02
N ARG A 375 -0.70 12.38 -5.34
CA ARG A 375 -1.25 12.90 -6.60
C ARG A 375 -2.25 14.01 -6.29
N MET A 376 -2.40 14.95 -7.22
CA MET A 376 -3.36 16.04 -7.06
C MET A 376 -4.79 15.47 -7.05
N LEU A 377 -5.56 15.83 -6.02
CA LEU A 377 -6.95 15.41 -5.85
C LEU A 377 -7.85 16.39 -6.61
N ASP A 378 -8.48 15.93 -7.69
CA ASP A 378 -9.52 16.69 -8.37
C ASP A 378 -10.87 16.55 -7.64
N SER A 379 -11.87 17.34 -8.04
CA SER A 379 -13.19 17.31 -7.41
C SER A 379 -13.80 15.91 -7.38
N ARG A 380 -13.56 15.11 -8.43
CA ARG A 380 -14.06 13.74 -8.52
C ARG A 380 -13.43 12.86 -7.45
N LYS A 381 -12.10 12.85 -7.34
CA LYS A 381 -11.38 12.08 -6.32
C LYS A 381 -11.80 12.50 -4.92
N ILE A 382 -11.97 13.80 -4.68
CA ILE A 382 -12.46 14.33 -3.40
C ILE A 382 -13.82 13.73 -3.04
N PHE A 383 -14.79 13.72 -3.96
CA PHE A 383 -16.10 13.11 -3.70
C PHE A 383 -16.03 11.58 -3.51
N VAL A 384 -15.24 10.87 -4.32
CA VAL A 384 -15.04 9.41 -4.19
C VAL A 384 -14.52 9.06 -2.81
N LEU A 385 -13.43 9.71 -2.38
CA LEU A 385 -12.79 9.44 -1.09
C LEU A 385 -13.63 9.94 0.08
N GLY A 386 -14.20 11.14 -0.03
CA GLY A 386 -14.99 11.77 1.04
C GLY A 386 -16.28 11.00 1.37
N ILE A 387 -17.03 10.57 0.35
CA ILE A 387 -18.26 9.78 0.56
C ILE A 387 -17.90 8.40 1.14
N ALA A 388 -16.89 7.72 0.60
CA ALA A 388 -16.45 6.44 1.12
C ALA A 388 -16.00 6.53 2.59
N LEU A 389 -15.28 7.60 2.95
CA LEU A 389 -14.88 7.88 4.33
C LEU A 389 -16.09 8.07 5.24
N ALA A 390 -17.03 8.94 4.84
CA ALA A 390 -18.20 9.27 5.64
C ALA A 390 -19.04 8.03 5.97
N PHE A 391 -19.29 7.17 4.99
CA PHE A 391 -20.05 5.93 5.20
C PHE A 391 -19.26 4.86 5.96
N GLY A 392 -17.95 4.76 5.74
CA GLY A 392 -17.08 3.90 6.55
C GLY A 392 -17.14 4.30 8.03
N LEU A 393 -17.06 5.60 8.32
CA LEU A 393 -17.22 6.17 9.65
C LEU A 393 -18.65 6.00 10.20
N ALA A 394 -19.69 6.12 9.36
CA ALA A 394 -21.07 5.94 9.78
C ALA A 394 -21.27 4.55 10.41
N ARG A 395 -20.63 3.49 9.88
CA ARG A 395 -20.70 2.13 10.45
C ARG A 395 -20.09 2.04 11.86
N LEU A 396 -19.16 2.93 12.21
CA LEU A 396 -18.59 3.04 13.55
C LEU A 396 -19.48 3.83 14.50
N VAL A 397 -20.11 4.90 14.00
CA VAL A 397 -20.93 5.82 14.78
C VAL A 397 -22.28 5.21 15.14
N ASP A 398 -22.97 4.60 14.17
CA ASP A 398 -24.25 3.93 14.39
C ASP A 398 -24.25 2.51 13.79
N PRO A 399 -23.69 1.52 14.51
CA PRO A 399 -23.78 0.12 14.13
C PRO A 399 -25.21 -0.40 13.95
N GLN A 400 -26.18 0.14 14.68
CA GLN A 400 -27.54 -0.40 14.74
C GLN A 400 -28.27 -0.18 13.43
N PHE A 401 -28.13 1.00 12.83
CA PHE A 401 -28.69 1.29 11.50
C PHE A 401 -28.28 0.22 10.46
N PHE A 402 -27.00 -0.12 10.40
CA PHE A 402 -26.51 -1.11 9.43
C PHE A 402 -26.96 -2.54 9.76
N ASN A 403 -27.14 -2.87 11.03
CA ASN A 403 -27.65 -4.18 11.45
C ASN A 403 -29.15 -4.36 11.11
N LEU A 404 -29.90 -3.27 10.91
CA LEU A 404 -31.30 -3.31 10.48
C LEU A 404 -31.47 -3.50 8.96
N LEU A 405 -30.39 -3.35 8.19
CA LEU A 405 -30.45 -3.55 6.75
C LEU A 405 -30.77 -5.02 6.39
N PRO A 406 -31.39 -5.27 5.22
CA PRO A 406 -31.72 -6.61 4.77
C PRO A 406 -30.52 -7.56 4.80
N ARG A 407 -30.77 -8.85 5.06
CA ARG A 407 -29.70 -9.87 5.18
C ARG A 407 -28.74 -9.91 3.99
N TRP A 408 -29.23 -9.68 2.78
CA TRP A 408 -28.39 -9.65 1.58
C TRP A 408 -27.39 -8.47 1.56
N MET A 409 -27.64 -7.39 2.30
CA MET A 409 -26.74 -6.24 2.44
C MET A 409 -25.71 -6.42 3.55
N GLN A 410 -26.00 -7.25 4.56
CA GLN A 410 -25.13 -7.45 5.74
C GLN A 410 -23.67 -7.76 5.37
N PRO A 411 -23.38 -8.63 4.38
CA PRO A 411 -22.00 -8.90 3.96
C PRO A 411 -21.24 -7.66 3.44
N TRP A 412 -21.94 -6.68 2.88
CA TRP A 412 -21.38 -5.45 2.31
C TRP A 412 -21.16 -4.35 3.35
N VAL A 413 -21.90 -4.42 4.47
CA VAL A 413 -21.91 -3.38 5.52
C VAL A 413 -21.39 -3.87 6.87
N GLY A 414 -20.86 -5.09 6.92
CA GLY A 414 -20.43 -5.74 8.15
C GLY A 414 -19.27 -5.05 8.86
N SER A 415 -18.45 -4.26 8.15
CA SER A 415 -17.36 -3.51 8.78
C SER A 415 -17.13 -2.11 8.17
N PRO A 416 -16.55 -1.19 8.94
CA PRO A 416 -16.17 0.15 8.46
C PRO A 416 -15.27 0.13 7.23
N LEU A 417 -14.28 -0.78 7.24
CA LEU A 417 -13.36 -0.95 6.13
C LEU A 417 -14.07 -1.52 4.91
N THR A 418 -14.96 -2.50 5.11
CA THR A 418 -15.76 -3.11 4.04
C THR A 418 -16.60 -2.06 3.32
N VAL A 419 -17.36 -1.26 4.07
CA VAL A 419 -18.19 -0.17 3.53
C VAL A 419 -17.35 0.82 2.74
N ALA A 420 -16.22 1.27 3.32
CA ALA A 420 -15.35 2.24 2.68
C ALA A 420 -14.72 1.70 1.39
N VAL A 421 -14.22 0.46 1.39
CA VAL A 421 -13.59 -0.17 0.21
C VAL A 421 -14.62 -0.42 -0.90
N VAL A 422 -15.81 -0.91 -0.56
CA VAL A 422 -16.87 -1.14 -1.56
C VAL A 422 -17.29 0.18 -2.20
N LEU A 423 -17.54 1.21 -1.39
CA LEU A 423 -17.96 2.51 -1.89
C LEU A 423 -16.87 3.21 -2.68
N VAL A 424 -15.62 3.22 -2.22
CA VAL A 424 -14.54 3.90 -2.95
C VAL A 424 -14.32 3.26 -4.32
N VAL A 425 -14.39 1.93 -4.42
CA VAL A 425 -14.24 1.20 -5.68
C VAL A 425 -15.45 1.43 -6.59
N ALA A 426 -16.67 1.34 -6.05
CA ALA A 426 -17.89 1.55 -6.81
C ALA A 426 -17.99 2.99 -7.34
N LEU A 427 -17.77 3.99 -6.49
CA LEU A 427 -17.79 5.40 -6.87
C LEU A 427 -16.67 5.73 -7.84
N ASN A 428 -15.46 5.17 -7.64
CA ASN A 428 -14.40 5.34 -8.63
C ASN A 428 -14.85 4.78 -9.98
N GLY A 429 -15.39 3.56 -10.02
CA GLY A 429 -15.87 2.93 -11.25
C GLY A 429 -16.94 3.75 -11.96
N VAL A 430 -17.99 4.18 -11.23
CA VAL A 430 -19.12 4.95 -11.76
C VAL A 430 -18.68 6.30 -12.27
N LEU A 431 -17.93 7.06 -11.46
CA LEU A 431 -17.51 8.40 -11.84
C LEU A 431 -16.43 8.37 -12.94
N ARG A 432 -15.86 7.19 -13.26
CA ARG A 432 -14.91 7.02 -14.36
C ARG A 432 -15.58 7.02 -15.73
N ILE A 433 -16.88 6.82 -15.79
CA ILE A 433 -17.62 6.75 -17.04
C ILE A 433 -17.59 8.15 -17.69
N GLY A 434 -16.98 8.25 -18.88
CA GLY A 434 -16.90 9.50 -19.66
C GLY A 434 -15.72 10.42 -19.36
N THR A 435 -14.72 9.98 -18.59
CA THR A 435 -13.62 10.84 -18.10
C THR A 435 -12.52 11.20 -19.10
N ALA A 436 -12.61 10.76 -20.35
CA ALA A 436 -11.67 11.21 -21.38
C ALA A 436 -11.89 12.70 -21.65
N LYS A 437 -11.14 13.56 -20.95
CA LYS A 437 -11.14 15.00 -21.21
C LYS A 437 -10.52 15.19 -22.59
N ARG A 438 -11.25 15.86 -23.49
CA ARG A 438 -10.78 16.21 -24.83
C ARG A 438 -10.71 17.73 -24.93
N SER A 439 -9.61 18.24 -25.44
CA SER A 439 -9.50 19.62 -25.88
C SER A 439 -9.17 19.62 -27.36
N ARG A 440 -9.77 20.52 -28.11
CA ARG A 440 -9.42 20.77 -29.51
C ARG A 440 -9.13 22.24 -29.64
N VAL A 441 -7.90 22.55 -30.02
CA VAL A 441 -7.44 23.92 -30.26
C VAL A 441 -6.99 23.99 -31.70
N ARG A 442 -7.51 24.96 -32.44
CA ARG A 442 -7.01 25.28 -33.78
C ARG A 442 -5.96 26.36 -33.64
N LEU A 443 -4.76 26.08 -34.16
CA LEU A 443 -3.58 26.93 -34.03
C LEU A 443 -3.18 27.43 -35.41
N ASP A 444 -2.88 28.73 -35.52
CA ASP A 444 -2.29 29.31 -36.73
C ASP A 444 -0.77 29.33 -36.58
N LEU A 445 -0.07 28.56 -37.42
CA LEU A 445 1.39 28.44 -37.40
C LEU A 445 2.09 29.76 -37.70
N SER A 446 1.44 30.65 -38.46
CA SER A 446 2.03 31.95 -38.83
C SER A 446 2.17 32.91 -37.63
N GLN A 447 1.42 32.68 -36.56
CA GLN A 447 1.39 33.52 -35.35
C GLN A 447 1.78 32.74 -34.08
N LEU A 448 2.26 31.50 -34.22
CA LEU A 448 2.52 30.62 -33.09
C LEU A 448 3.87 30.94 -32.44
N ALA A 449 3.84 31.63 -31.30
CA ALA A 449 5.01 31.76 -30.45
C ALA A 449 5.27 30.44 -29.67
N PRO A 450 6.51 29.93 -29.58
CA PRO A 450 6.85 28.72 -28.83
C PRO A 450 6.40 28.77 -27.36
N GLU A 451 6.44 29.96 -26.74
CA GLU A 451 6.02 30.20 -25.35
C GLU A 451 4.52 29.92 -25.17
N ARG A 452 3.70 30.34 -26.14
CA ARG A 452 2.24 30.19 -26.11
C ARG A 452 1.81 28.73 -26.17
N LEU A 453 2.51 27.90 -26.95
CA LEU A 453 2.28 26.45 -26.98
C LEU A 453 2.62 25.80 -25.63
N SER A 454 3.72 26.22 -25.01
CA SER A 454 4.12 25.74 -23.68
C SER A 454 3.09 26.13 -22.61
N GLU A 455 2.59 27.35 -22.62
CA GLU A 455 1.56 27.82 -21.68
C GLU A 455 0.26 27.02 -21.81
N VAL A 456 -0.26 26.85 -23.02
CA VAL A 456 -1.51 26.09 -23.27
C VAL A 456 -1.39 24.64 -22.77
N LEU A 457 -0.24 23.98 -23.00
CA LEU A 457 -0.01 22.62 -22.53
C LEU A 457 0.18 22.55 -21.01
N THR A 458 0.79 23.57 -20.42
CA THR A 458 0.99 23.66 -18.97
C THR A 458 -0.35 23.89 -18.26
N GLU A 459 -1.18 24.82 -18.74
CA GLU A 459 -2.54 25.02 -18.25
C GLU A 459 -3.39 23.75 -18.43
N GLN A 460 -3.38 23.12 -19.61
CA GLN A 460 -4.11 21.86 -19.83
C GLN A 460 -3.62 20.76 -18.88
N GLY A 461 -2.31 20.65 -18.67
CA GLY A 461 -1.71 19.73 -17.72
C GLY A 461 -2.16 19.97 -16.29
N GLN A 462 -2.24 21.23 -15.86
CA GLN A 462 -2.75 21.63 -14.55
C GLN A 462 -4.24 21.32 -14.39
N ILE A 463 -5.09 21.73 -15.35
CA ILE A 463 -6.55 21.47 -15.35
C ILE A 463 -6.85 19.97 -15.33
N TRP A 464 -6.00 19.17 -15.97
CA TRP A 464 -6.15 17.73 -16.04
C TRP A 464 -5.43 16.98 -14.93
N ALA A 465 -4.73 17.70 -14.04
CA ALA A 465 -3.91 17.12 -12.97
C ALA A 465 -2.93 16.04 -13.48
N ALA A 466 -2.38 16.25 -14.68
CA ALA A 466 -1.45 15.34 -15.31
C ALA A 466 -0.06 15.43 -14.66
N GLU A 467 0.69 14.33 -14.72
CA GLU A 467 2.02 14.25 -14.11
C GLU A 467 3.02 15.22 -14.78
N PRO A 468 3.81 16.01 -14.01
CA PRO A 468 4.71 17.01 -14.58
C PRO A 468 5.70 16.46 -15.62
N GLU A 469 6.25 15.26 -15.41
CA GLU A 469 7.16 14.61 -16.38
C GLU A 469 6.43 14.25 -17.68
N THR A 470 5.16 13.84 -17.60
CA THR A 470 4.35 13.55 -18.79
C THR A 470 4.09 14.83 -19.59
N ILE A 471 3.74 15.93 -18.92
CA ILE A 471 3.52 17.23 -19.58
C ILE A 471 4.80 17.77 -20.22
N TYR A 472 5.94 17.61 -19.54
CA TYR A 472 7.24 17.97 -20.12
C TYR A 472 7.53 17.19 -21.41
N ARG A 473 7.33 15.86 -21.40
CA ARG A 473 7.52 14.99 -22.58
C ARG A 473 6.58 15.35 -23.73
N VAL A 474 5.31 15.63 -23.41
CA VAL A 474 4.31 16.08 -24.39
C VAL A 474 4.73 17.40 -25.02
N ARG A 475 5.14 18.38 -24.20
CA ARG A 475 5.60 19.69 -24.68
C ARG A 475 6.82 19.57 -25.58
N PHE A 476 7.83 18.82 -25.14
CA PHE A 476 9.04 18.60 -25.93
C PHE A 476 8.70 17.98 -27.30
N ALA A 477 7.93 16.89 -27.32
CA ALA A 477 7.55 16.24 -28.57
C ALA A 477 6.71 17.15 -29.48
N LEU A 478 5.83 17.96 -28.91
CA LEU A 478 5.05 18.92 -29.70
C LEU A 478 5.92 20.04 -30.28
N GLN A 479 6.86 20.60 -29.50
CA GLN A 479 7.79 21.62 -30.00
C GLN A 479 8.55 21.11 -31.24
N GLU A 480 9.11 19.90 -31.17
CA GLU A 480 9.78 19.26 -32.30
C GLU A 480 8.85 19.06 -33.51
N VAL A 481 7.59 18.63 -33.27
CA VAL A 481 6.61 18.48 -34.36
C VAL A 481 6.30 19.81 -35.02
N PHE A 482 6.04 20.86 -34.24
CA PHE A 482 5.71 22.18 -34.76
C PHE A 482 6.90 22.81 -35.50
N GLU A 483 8.12 22.66 -34.99
CA GLU A 483 9.34 23.12 -35.64
C GLU A 483 9.54 22.45 -37.01
N LEU A 484 9.35 21.12 -37.09
CA LEU A 484 9.39 20.38 -38.34
C LEU A 484 8.34 20.85 -39.36
N LEU A 485 7.11 21.11 -38.90
CA LEU A 485 6.03 21.58 -39.77
C LEU A 485 6.33 22.98 -40.34
N ILE A 486 6.97 23.85 -39.55
CA ILE A 486 7.31 25.22 -39.94
C ILE A 486 8.55 25.24 -40.85
N GLN A 487 9.65 24.61 -40.45
CA GLN A 487 10.93 24.67 -41.18
C GLN A 487 10.87 24.04 -42.58
N HIS A 488 10.06 23.00 -42.75
CA HIS A 488 9.95 22.27 -44.02
C HIS A 488 8.68 22.58 -44.82
N ASP A 489 7.97 23.64 -44.46
CA ASP A 489 6.75 24.11 -45.13
C ASP A 489 5.73 23.00 -45.45
N MET A 490 5.47 22.14 -44.45
CA MET A 490 4.69 20.92 -44.65
C MET A 490 3.17 21.13 -44.60
N VAL A 491 2.71 22.34 -44.25
CA VAL A 491 1.30 22.67 -44.06
C VAL A 491 0.83 23.59 -45.17
N LEU A 492 -0.22 23.17 -45.87
CA LEU A 492 -0.83 23.95 -46.93
C LEU A 492 -1.46 25.22 -46.37
N GLU A 493 -1.28 26.31 -47.10
CA GLU A 493 -1.84 27.62 -46.81
C GLU A 493 -3.34 27.64 -47.16
N GLU A 494 -4.17 28.10 -46.23
CA GLU A 494 -5.61 28.27 -46.46
C GLU A 494 -5.91 29.70 -46.98
N ALA A 495 -7.15 29.95 -47.42
CA ALA A 495 -7.57 31.26 -47.91
C ALA A 495 -7.34 32.35 -46.84
N GLY A 496 -6.48 33.33 -47.15
CA GLY A 496 -6.09 34.41 -46.24
C GLY A 496 -4.65 34.35 -45.71
N GLY A 497 -3.85 33.37 -46.13
CA GLY A 497 -2.41 33.30 -45.81
C GLY A 497 -2.07 32.57 -44.50
N SER A 498 -3.08 32.12 -43.77
CA SER A 498 -2.91 31.37 -42.52
C SER A 498 -2.63 29.89 -42.77
N ARG A 499 -1.83 29.29 -41.90
CA ARG A 499 -1.48 27.87 -41.93
C ARG A 499 -1.98 27.19 -40.67
N TYR A 500 -3.10 26.48 -40.77
CA TYR A 500 -3.80 25.96 -39.60
C TYR A 500 -3.45 24.51 -39.26
N VAL A 501 -3.23 24.28 -37.97
CA VAL A 501 -3.08 22.95 -37.38
C VAL A 501 -4.15 22.74 -36.31
N ASP A 502 -4.85 21.61 -36.37
CA ASP A 502 -5.77 21.18 -35.32
C ASP A 502 -5.02 20.33 -34.30
N LEU A 503 -4.89 20.85 -33.09
CA LEU A 503 -4.34 20.13 -31.95
C LEU A 503 -5.48 19.56 -31.12
N GLN A 504 -5.64 18.24 -31.14
CA GLN A 504 -6.56 17.52 -30.27
C GLN A 504 -5.77 16.84 -29.15
N THR A 505 -6.00 17.23 -27.91
CA THR A 505 -5.45 16.56 -26.75
C THR A 505 -6.54 15.73 -26.07
N ARG A 506 -6.18 14.55 -25.59
CA ARG A 506 -7.04 13.66 -24.82
C ARG A 506 -6.27 13.10 -23.64
N PHE A 507 -6.84 13.15 -22.45
CA PHE A 507 -6.24 12.54 -21.27
C PHE A 507 -7.25 11.64 -20.56
N ASP A 508 -6.82 10.42 -20.23
CA ASP A 508 -7.61 9.42 -19.52
C ASP A 508 -6.98 8.99 -18.18
N GLU A 509 -6.27 9.91 -17.53
CA GLU A 509 -5.53 9.75 -16.27
C GLU A 509 -4.20 8.98 -16.37
N PHE A 510 -4.13 8.01 -17.29
CA PHE A 510 -2.94 7.19 -17.50
C PHE A 510 -2.23 7.51 -18.80
N THR A 511 -2.97 7.95 -19.82
CA THR A 511 -2.45 8.21 -21.16
C THR A 511 -2.83 9.62 -21.59
N PHE A 512 -1.82 10.44 -21.84
CA PHE A 512 -1.97 11.70 -22.55
C PHE A 512 -1.77 11.42 -24.05
N THR A 513 -2.82 11.63 -24.83
CA THR A 513 -2.78 11.47 -26.28
C THR A 513 -2.87 12.85 -26.92
N VAL A 514 -1.99 13.11 -27.87
CA VAL A 514 -1.99 14.31 -28.68
C VAL A 514 -2.17 13.88 -30.13
N THR A 515 -3.14 14.47 -30.81
CA THR A 515 -3.37 14.29 -32.24
C THR A 515 -3.19 15.64 -32.91
N VAL A 516 -2.22 15.72 -33.81
CA VAL A 516 -1.94 16.90 -34.64
C VAL A 516 -2.49 16.62 -36.02
N ALA A 517 -3.46 17.41 -36.47
CA ALA A 517 -4.14 17.21 -37.74
C ALA A 517 -4.04 18.45 -38.66
N TYR A 518 -3.49 18.28 -39.85
CA TYR A 518 -3.22 19.39 -40.78
C TYR A 518 -3.39 18.97 -42.25
N ALA A 519 -3.59 19.93 -43.14
CA ALA A 519 -3.59 19.67 -44.58
C ALA A 519 -2.17 19.88 -45.13
N GLY A 520 -1.63 18.91 -45.88
CA GLY A 520 -0.29 19.02 -46.46
C GLY A 520 0.47 17.70 -46.48
N ILE A 521 1.79 17.78 -46.33
CA ILE A 521 2.69 16.64 -46.50
C ILE A 521 2.73 15.80 -45.21
N PRO A 522 2.58 14.47 -45.26
CA PRO A 522 2.59 13.63 -44.07
C PRO A 522 3.96 13.62 -43.38
N LEU A 523 3.96 13.80 -42.05
CA LEU A 523 5.16 13.66 -41.22
C LEU A 523 5.41 12.18 -40.91
N THR A 524 6.59 11.69 -41.25
CA THR A 524 7.06 10.34 -40.90
C THR A 524 7.93 10.38 -39.66
N VAL A 525 7.51 9.66 -38.62
CA VAL A 525 8.25 9.52 -37.36
C VAL A 525 9.00 8.17 -37.36
N THR A 526 10.31 8.20 -37.19
CA THR A 526 11.16 7.00 -37.06
C THR A 526 11.56 6.77 -35.60
N THR A 527 11.71 5.51 -35.20
CA THR A 527 12.28 5.12 -33.89
C THR A 527 13.74 4.69 -33.98
N ALA A 528 14.28 4.55 -35.20
CA ALA A 528 15.68 4.21 -35.42
C ALA A 528 16.55 5.47 -35.30
N ARG A 529 17.66 5.36 -34.55
CA ARG A 529 18.62 6.47 -34.40
C ARG A 529 19.37 6.66 -35.74
N PRO A 530 19.34 7.85 -36.35
CA PRO A 530 20.14 8.14 -37.54
C PRO A 530 21.64 8.12 -37.20
N THR A 531 22.49 7.77 -38.18
CA THR A 531 23.96 7.78 -38.02
C THR A 531 24.52 9.20 -38.03
N GLU A 532 25.76 9.40 -37.57
CA GLU A 532 26.41 10.73 -37.60
C GLU A 532 26.49 11.28 -39.03
N ASP A 533 26.84 10.46 -40.01
CA ASP A 533 26.89 10.84 -41.42
C ASP A 533 25.50 11.23 -41.95
N GLU A 534 24.45 10.50 -41.58
CA GLU A 534 23.08 10.85 -41.97
C GLU A 534 22.61 12.17 -41.37
N ILE A 535 23.11 12.54 -40.19
CA ILE A 535 22.78 13.81 -39.52
C ILE A 535 23.54 14.98 -40.15
N LEU A 536 24.82 14.79 -40.46
CA LEU A 536 25.73 15.87 -40.87
C LEU A 536 25.77 16.08 -42.39
N GLU A 537 25.57 15.03 -43.20
CA GLU A 537 25.80 15.08 -44.64
C GLU A 537 24.52 15.08 -45.49
N SER A 538 23.35 14.76 -44.91
CA SER A 538 22.09 14.75 -45.66
C SER A 538 21.28 16.04 -45.44
N GLU A 539 20.64 16.56 -46.50
CA GLU A 539 19.72 17.71 -46.41
C GLU A 539 18.54 17.45 -45.44
N ASP A 540 18.18 16.18 -45.24
CA ASP A 540 17.14 15.73 -44.30
C ASP A 540 17.68 15.33 -42.90
N GLY A 541 18.97 15.57 -42.61
CA GLY A 541 19.62 15.08 -41.38
C GLY A 541 18.98 15.61 -40.10
N ALA A 542 18.70 16.92 -40.06
CA ALA A 542 17.98 17.56 -38.96
C ALA A 542 16.56 16.97 -38.80
N ARG A 543 15.86 16.74 -39.91
CA ARG A 543 14.52 16.15 -39.93
C ARG A 543 14.50 14.74 -39.37
N ARG A 544 15.50 13.91 -39.72
CA ARG A 544 15.66 12.54 -39.21
C ARG A 544 15.95 12.53 -37.72
N LEU A 545 16.77 13.46 -37.23
CA LEU A 545 17.09 13.58 -35.81
C LEU A 545 15.86 13.99 -34.97
N ALA A 546 15.15 15.03 -35.37
CA ALA A 546 13.93 15.48 -34.71
C ALA A 546 12.83 14.39 -34.72
N SER A 547 12.67 13.71 -35.86
CA SER A 547 11.80 12.53 -36.01
C SER A 547 12.15 11.42 -35.01
N PHE A 548 13.44 11.09 -34.85
CA PHE A 548 13.92 10.14 -33.83
C PHE A 548 13.65 10.61 -32.40
N LEU A 549 13.85 11.89 -32.09
CA LEU A 549 13.59 12.45 -30.76
C LEU A 549 12.11 12.36 -30.38
N ILE A 550 11.19 12.68 -31.31
CA ILE A 550 9.75 12.50 -31.12
C ILE A 550 9.41 11.03 -30.84
N GLY A 551 9.95 10.11 -31.65
CA GLY A 551 9.73 8.67 -31.50
C GLY A 551 10.29 8.09 -30.19
N ARG A 552 11.37 8.67 -29.66
CA ARG A 552 11.97 8.27 -28.38
C ARG A 552 11.18 8.75 -27.17
N VAL A 553 10.57 9.94 -27.27
CA VAL A 553 9.87 10.57 -26.15
C VAL A 553 8.41 10.14 -26.05
N ALA A 554 7.75 9.78 -27.16
CA ALA A 554 6.41 9.20 -27.15
C ALA A 554 6.44 7.68 -26.84
N ASN A 555 5.42 7.16 -26.14
CA ASN A 555 5.29 5.72 -25.92
C ASN A 555 4.73 4.99 -27.14
N GLN A 556 3.90 5.66 -27.93
CA GLN A 556 3.36 5.16 -29.18
C GLN A 556 3.18 6.31 -30.15
N VAL A 557 3.54 6.08 -31.41
CA VAL A 557 3.34 7.02 -32.52
C VAL A 557 2.49 6.35 -33.58
N ARG A 558 1.49 7.06 -34.10
CA ARG A 558 0.70 6.64 -35.26
C ARG A 558 0.57 7.80 -36.22
N THR A 559 0.84 7.54 -37.49
CA THR A 559 0.64 8.49 -38.58
C THR A 559 -0.42 7.95 -39.51
N GLY A 560 -1.23 8.82 -40.11
CA GLY A 560 -2.27 8.41 -41.04
C GLY A 560 -2.82 9.57 -41.85
N LEU A 561 -3.60 9.24 -42.87
CA LEU A 561 -4.40 10.18 -43.64
C LEU A 561 -5.87 9.93 -43.34
N ARG A 562 -6.59 10.97 -42.92
CA ARG A 562 -8.01 10.90 -42.59
C ARG A 562 -8.73 12.11 -43.17
N ASN A 563 -9.77 11.86 -43.97
CA ASN A 563 -10.54 12.91 -44.66
C ASN A 563 -9.67 13.90 -45.44
N GLY A 564 -8.61 13.43 -46.10
CA GLY A 564 -7.68 14.28 -46.86
C GLY A 564 -6.72 15.13 -46.01
N ARG A 565 -6.70 14.96 -44.69
CA ARG A 565 -5.76 15.60 -43.77
C ARG A 565 -4.76 14.58 -43.23
N CYS A 566 -3.53 15.02 -43.00
CA CYS A 566 -2.51 14.27 -42.28
C CYS A 566 -2.81 14.31 -40.78
N GLU A 567 -2.76 13.16 -40.12
CA GLU A 567 -2.90 13.00 -38.67
C GLU A 567 -1.64 12.35 -38.08
N LEU A 568 -1.06 13.00 -37.08
CA LEU A 568 -0.01 12.46 -36.23
C LEU A 568 -0.56 12.30 -34.82
N THR A 569 -0.65 11.06 -34.33
CA THR A 569 -1.06 10.74 -32.97
C THR A 569 0.15 10.30 -32.15
N LEU A 570 0.40 10.99 -31.04
CA LEU A 570 1.42 10.69 -30.06
C LEU A 570 0.74 10.32 -28.73
N ALA A 571 1.08 9.16 -28.17
CA ALA A 571 0.57 8.73 -26.86
C ALA A 571 1.70 8.67 -25.83
N PHE A 572 1.43 9.20 -24.63
CA PHE A 572 2.36 9.28 -23.51
C PHE A 572 1.69 8.66 -22.28
N THR A 573 2.23 7.56 -21.78
CA THR A 573 1.72 6.87 -20.59
C THR A 573 2.48 7.28 -19.33
N ALA A 574 1.75 7.56 -18.26
CA ALA A 574 2.24 7.86 -16.91
C ALA A 574 2.65 6.60 -16.12
#